data_AF-A0AA46CC03-F1
#
_entry.id   AF-A0AA46CC03-F1
#
_cell.length_a   1.000
_cell.length_b   1.000
_cell.length_c   1.000
_cell.angle_alpha   90.00
_cell.angle_beta   90.00
_cell.angle_gamma   90.00
#
_symmetry.space_group_name_H-M   'P 1'
#
loop_
_entity.id
_entity.type
_entity.pdbx_description
1 polymer ?
#
loop_
_entity_poly.entity_id
_entity_poly.type
_entity_poly.pdbx_seq_one_letter_code
_entity_poly.pdbx_strand_id
1 'polypeptide(L)'
;MSSYSLVRCCALLVVGVTLIGCASTRPMPYSQLPSSSYLRPHVGSRGDRMPYAYQGAVDWTRYRAALIEPVSIYRGPDAQFEDVPEQDRRMLADYMQQEFGNAIGQRWQRATVADRDTLRVRISLTGAKPSKRVLGTFMKVDLGGGSYNAVQAARGKEGAFSGSVSYAVEIFDAQSNRLLAA
;
A
#
# COMPACT_ATOMS: atom_id res chain seq x y z
N MET A 1 -71.85 -18.02 -6.09
CA MET A 1 -71.09 -16.82 -5.65
C MET A 1 -69.66 -17.25 -5.38
N SER A 2 -68.72 -16.35 -5.67
CA SER A 2 -67.32 -16.59 -5.99
C SER A 2 -66.47 -17.02 -4.79
N SER A 3 -66.04 -18.28 -4.74
CA SER A 3 -65.03 -18.77 -3.78
C SER A 3 -63.69 -19.16 -4.43
N TYR A 4 -63.65 -19.28 -5.76
CA TYR A 4 -62.44 -19.65 -6.50
C TYR A 4 -61.55 -18.45 -6.88
N SER A 5 -62.06 -17.22 -6.75
CA SER A 5 -61.31 -16.00 -7.11
C SER A 5 -60.38 -15.51 -5.99
N LEU A 6 -60.67 -15.84 -4.72
CA LEU A 6 -59.86 -15.45 -3.57
C LEU A 6 -58.57 -16.30 -3.46
N VAL A 7 -58.66 -17.60 -3.76
CA VAL A 7 -57.52 -18.52 -3.65
C VAL A 7 -56.47 -18.27 -4.75
N ARG A 8 -56.88 -17.84 -5.95
CA ARG A 8 -55.96 -17.50 -7.05
C ARG A 8 -55.23 -16.17 -6.84
N CYS A 9 -55.73 -15.28 -5.98
CA CYS A 9 -55.09 -13.99 -5.71
C CYS A 9 -53.93 -14.13 -4.69
N CYS A 10 -54.02 -15.09 -3.76
CA CYS A 10 -52.97 -15.33 -2.78
C CYS A 10 -51.77 -16.12 -3.34
N ALA A 11 -51.95 -16.89 -4.42
CA ALA A 11 -50.88 -17.71 -4.99
C ALA A 11 -49.87 -16.94 -5.86
N LEU A 12 -50.16 -15.68 -6.22
CA LEU A 12 -49.28 -14.84 -7.06
C LEU A 12 -48.33 -13.95 -6.26
N LEU A 13 -48.44 -13.91 -4.93
CA LEU A 13 -47.70 -12.97 -4.08
C LEU A 13 -46.43 -13.54 -3.43
N VAL A 14 -46.00 -14.76 -3.79
CA VAL A 14 -44.93 -15.48 -3.06
C VAL A 14 -43.60 -15.58 -3.82
N VAL A 15 -43.51 -15.17 -5.10
CA VAL A 15 -42.28 -15.43 -5.91
C VAL A 15 -41.28 -14.26 -5.92
N GLY A 16 -41.48 -13.22 -5.10
CA GLY A 16 -40.73 -11.96 -5.20
C GLY A 16 -39.55 -11.74 -4.24
N VAL A 17 -39.03 -12.74 -3.51
CA VAL A 17 -38.00 -12.51 -2.47
C VAL A 17 -36.88 -13.55 -2.50
N THR A 18 -36.02 -13.53 -3.52
CA THR A 18 -34.74 -14.25 -3.45
C THR A 18 -33.62 -13.53 -4.22
N LEU A 19 -33.34 -12.26 -3.91
CA LEU A 19 -32.10 -11.60 -4.34
C LEU A 19 -31.60 -10.64 -3.24
N ILE A 20 -31.26 -11.18 -2.06
CA ILE A 20 -30.35 -10.49 -1.14
C ILE A 20 -29.08 -11.32 -1.07
N GLY A 21 -28.36 -11.39 -2.19
CA GLY A 21 -26.95 -11.75 -2.15
C GLY A 21 -26.22 -10.56 -1.54
N CYS A 22 -25.90 -10.60 -0.26
CA CYS A 22 -24.87 -9.74 0.30
C CYS A 22 -23.59 -10.06 -0.47
N ALA A 23 -23.29 -9.27 -1.50
CA ALA A 23 -21.96 -9.19 -2.06
C ALA A 23 -21.07 -8.68 -0.92
N SER A 24 -20.57 -9.59 -0.09
CA SER A 24 -19.55 -9.32 0.89
C SER A 24 -18.28 -9.03 0.11
N THR A 25 -18.18 -7.80 -0.40
CA THR A 25 -16.93 -7.28 -0.94
C THR A 25 -16.00 -7.20 0.26
N ARG A 26 -15.01 -8.11 0.33
CA ARG A 26 -13.95 -7.99 1.32
C ARG A 26 -13.41 -6.55 1.24
N PRO A 27 -13.29 -5.84 2.38
CA PRO A 27 -12.78 -4.48 2.34
C PRO A 27 -11.41 -4.48 1.67
N MET A 28 -11.21 -3.55 0.73
CA MET A 28 -9.91 -3.34 0.10
C MET A 28 -8.89 -3.03 1.19
N PRO A 29 -7.73 -3.70 1.20
CA PRO A 29 -6.72 -3.41 2.19
C PRO A 29 -6.17 -1.99 1.98
N TYR A 30 -5.73 -1.41 3.09
CA TYR A 30 -5.19 -0.07 3.19
C TYR A 30 -6.23 0.98 2.79
N SER A 31 -7.41 0.93 3.43
CA SER A 31 -8.60 1.70 3.07
C SER A 31 -8.44 3.22 3.16
N GLN A 32 -7.39 3.70 3.82
CA GLN A 32 -7.08 5.14 3.93
C GLN A 32 -6.02 5.60 2.91
N LEU A 33 -5.57 4.73 2.01
CA LEU A 33 -4.78 5.18 0.85
C LEU A 33 -5.68 5.96 -0.12
N PRO A 34 -5.17 7.04 -0.74
CA PRO A 34 -5.89 7.79 -1.77
C PRO A 34 -6.39 6.92 -2.93
N SER A 35 -5.61 5.92 -3.33
CA SER A 35 -5.91 4.99 -4.43
C SER A 35 -6.79 3.80 -4.05
N SER A 36 -7.11 3.60 -2.76
CA SER A 36 -7.76 2.39 -2.25
C SER A 36 -9.07 2.03 -2.98
N SER A 37 -9.85 3.03 -3.39
CA SER A 37 -11.11 2.85 -4.14
C SER A 37 -10.92 2.40 -5.60
N TYR A 38 -9.75 2.66 -6.17
CA TYR A 38 -9.37 2.29 -7.55
C TYR A 38 -8.75 0.89 -7.63
N LEU A 39 -8.14 0.41 -6.54
CA LEU A 39 -7.46 -0.88 -6.50
C LEU A 39 -8.41 -2.03 -6.81
N ARG A 40 -7.93 -2.98 -7.61
CA ARG A 40 -8.62 -4.24 -7.92
C ARG A 40 -7.66 -5.41 -7.73
N PRO A 41 -8.16 -6.63 -7.43
CA PRO A 41 -7.29 -7.79 -7.33
C PRO A 41 -6.51 -8.00 -8.63
N HIS A 42 -5.20 -8.22 -8.52
CA HIS A 42 -4.30 -8.40 -9.65
C HIS A 42 -3.91 -9.88 -9.80
N VAL A 43 -4.69 -10.60 -10.59
CA VAL A 43 -4.46 -12.04 -10.87
C VAL A 43 -3.22 -12.20 -11.76
N GLY A 44 -2.33 -13.13 -11.42
CA GLY A 44 -1.11 -13.39 -12.19
C GLY A 44 0.10 -12.54 -11.79
N SER A 45 0.03 -11.85 -10.66
CA SER A 45 1.18 -11.18 -10.05
C SER A 45 2.35 -12.15 -9.86
N ARG A 46 3.58 -11.76 -10.22
CA ARG A 46 4.77 -12.60 -10.02
C ARG A 46 4.94 -12.93 -8.53
N GLY A 47 4.61 -14.16 -8.16
CA GLY A 47 4.74 -14.67 -6.79
C GLY A 47 3.88 -13.90 -5.77
N ASP A 48 2.70 -13.43 -6.17
CA ASP A 48 1.73 -12.73 -5.31
C ASP A 48 2.24 -11.44 -4.63
N ARG A 49 3.32 -10.84 -5.16
CA ARG A 49 3.96 -9.65 -4.57
C ARG A 49 3.20 -8.34 -4.80
N MET A 50 2.35 -8.30 -5.81
CA MET A 50 1.45 -7.17 -6.12
C MET A 50 0.02 -7.72 -6.22
N PRO A 51 -0.64 -7.98 -5.08
CA PRO A 51 -1.96 -8.63 -5.04
C PRO A 51 -3.10 -7.70 -5.48
N TYR A 52 -2.86 -6.39 -5.47
CA TYR A 52 -3.79 -5.38 -5.94
C TYR A 52 -3.08 -4.41 -6.87
N ALA A 53 -3.78 -3.94 -7.89
CA ALA A 53 -3.28 -2.92 -8.80
C ALA A 53 -4.42 -2.10 -9.39
N TYR A 54 -4.06 -0.92 -9.87
CA TYR A 54 -4.83 -0.08 -10.76
C TYR A 54 -3.92 0.37 -11.92
N GLN A 55 -4.44 0.29 -13.14
CA GLN A 55 -3.75 0.76 -14.34
C GLN A 55 -4.71 1.64 -15.14
N GLY A 56 -4.43 2.94 -15.19
CA GLY A 56 -5.15 3.88 -16.03
C GLY A 56 -4.64 3.88 -17.47
N ALA A 57 -5.43 4.45 -18.37
CA ALA A 57 -4.95 4.76 -19.72
C ALA A 57 -3.93 5.92 -19.66
N VAL A 58 -2.67 5.60 -19.95
CA VAL A 58 -1.55 6.54 -19.85
C VAL A 58 -0.51 6.26 -20.93
N ASP A 59 -0.03 7.34 -21.56
CA ASP A 59 1.16 7.31 -22.40
C ASP A 59 2.39 7.60 -21.52
N TRP A 60 3.09 6.54 -21.13
CA TRP A 60 4.31 6.62 -20.31
C TRP A 60 5.45 7.34 -21.02
N THR A 61 5.43 7.41 -22.36
CA THR A 61 6.49 8.04 -23.15
C THR A 61 6.42 9.56 -23.10
N ARG A 62 5.36 10.15 -22.55
CA ARG A 62 5.26 11.59 -22.32
C ARG A 62 6.13 12.06 -21.14
N TYR A 63 6.27 11.23 -20.11
CA TYR A 63 6.92 11.65 -18.87
C TYR A 63 8.44 11.62 -18.96
N ARG A 64 9.09 12.67 -18.47
CA ARG A 64 10.57 12.87 -18.53
C ARG A 64 11.19 12.93 -17.14
N ALA A 65 10.43 13.41 -16.17
CA ALA A 65 10.87 13.57 -14.80
C ALA A 65 9.95 12.86 -13.81
N ALA A 66 10.46 12.60 -12.62
CA ALA A 66 9.73 12.05 -11.50
C ALA A 66 10.05 12.84 -10.22
N LEU A 67 9.00 13.40 -9.63
CA LEU A 67 8.96 13.92 -8.28
C LEU A 67 8.61 12.77 -7.35
N ILE A 68 9.56 12.34 -6.52
CA ILE A 68 9.37 11.27 -5.56
C ILE A 68 9.11 11.92 -4.21
N GLU A 69 7.89 11.75 -3.70
CA GLU A 69 7.55 12.26 -2.36
C GLU A 69 8.31 11.46 -1.27
N PRO A 70 8.55 12.07 -0.10
CA PRO A 70 9.03 11.34 1.06
C PRO A 70 8.19 10.10 1.33
N VAL A 71 8.84 8.94 1.51
CA VAL A 71 8.15 7.70 1.86
C VAL A 71 7.35 7.91 3.15
N SER A 72 6.05 7.70 3.07
CA SER A 72 5.16 7.85 4.21
C SER A 72 4.97 6.52 4.96
N ILE A 73 4.72 6.60 6.26
CA ILE A 73 4.34 5.43 7.06
C ILE A 73 2.82 5.44 7.16
N TYR A 74 2.17 4.41 6.65
CA TYR A 74 0.72 4.27 6.70
C TYR A 74 0.24 4.13 8.15
N ARG A 75 -0.84 4.85 8.49
CA ARG A 75 -1.40 4.91 9.85
C ARG A 75 -2.84 4.44 9.95
N GLY A 76 -3.39 3.88 8.87
CA GLY A 76 -4.75 3.37 8.89
C GLY A 76 -4.92 2.20 9.86
N PRO A 77 -6.16 1.90 10.27
CA PRO A 77 -6.47 0.83 11.23
C PRO A 77 -6.08 -0.56 10.76
N ASP A 78 -5.88 -0.73 9.46
CA ASP A 78 -5.47 -1.94 8.76
C ASP A 78 -3.97 -1.95 8.38
N ALA A 79 -3.15 -1.10 9.03
CA ALA A 79 -1.70 -1.13 8.89
C ALA A 79 -1.11 -2.44 9.45
N GLN A 80 -0.12 -2.99 8.77
CA GLN A 80 0.39 -4.35 9.00
C GLN A 80 1.80 -4.35 9.59
N PHE A 81 1.99 -3.62 10.69
CA PHE A 81 3.31 -3.46 11.30
C PHE A 81 3.64 -4.45 12.42
N GLU A 82 2.75 -5.39 12.74
CA GLU A 82 2.93 -6.35 13.84
C GLU A 82 3.56 -5.65 15.08
N ASP A 83 4.66 -6.18 15.61
CA ASP A 83 5.39 -5.63 16.76
C ASP A 83 6.57 -4.73 16.37
N VAL A 84 6.62 -4.23 15.13
CA VAL A 84 7.74 -3.40 14.64
C VAL A 84 7.71 -2.04 15.34
N PRO A 85 8.77 -1.64 16.07
CA PRO A 85 8.85 -0.34 16.73
C PRO A 85 8.78 0.83 15.75
N GLU A 86 8.24 1.96 16.21
CA GLU A 86 8.11 3.19 15.42
C GLU A 86 9.45 3.68 14.84
N GLN A 87 10.54 3.56 15.59
CA GLN A 87 11.88 3.92 15.13
C GLN A 87 12.33 3.06 13.94
N ASP A 88 12.03 1.76 13.96
CA ASP A 88 12.39 0.84 12.89
C ASP A 88 11.54 1.09 11.65
N ARG A 89 10.26 1.45 11.81
CA ARG A 89 9.40 1.88 10.69
C ARG A 89 9.97 3.09 9.97
N ARG A 90 10.50 4.07 10.72
CA ARG A 90 11.17 5.25 10.14
C ARG A 90 12.46 4.89 9.42
N MET A 91 13.28 4.03 10.04
CA MET A 91 14.50 3.53 9.41
C MET A 91 14.21 2.80 8.09
N LEU A 92 13.15 1.98 8.05
CA LEU A 92 12.69 1.30 6.83
C LEU A 92 12.18 2.30 5.79
N ALA A 93 11.41 3.32 6.19
CA ALA A 93 10.94 4.35 5.27
C ALA A 93 12.11 5.15 4.65
N ASP A 94 13.12 5.52 5.45
CA ASP A 94 14.33 6.20 4.97
C ASP A 94 15.14 5.31 4.01
N TYR A 95 15.25 4.02 4.32
CA TYR A 95 15.91 3.06 3.44
C TYR A 95 15.16 2.90 2.11
N MET A 96 13.83 2.74 2.16
CA MET A 96 12.97 2.71 0.97
C MET A 96 13.12 3.99 0.14
N GLN A 97 13.21 5.16 0.78
CA GLN A 97 13.38 6.43 0.09
C GLN A 97 14.63 6.42 -0.81
N GLN A 98 15.74 5.88 -0.31
CA GLN A 98 16.98 5.78 -1.06
C GLN A 98 16.86 4.77 -2.20
N GLU A 99 16.36 3.56 -1.90
CA GLU A 99 16.24 2.48 -2.90
C GLU A 99 15.31 2.85 -4.05
N PHE A 100 14.09 3.32 -3.75
CA PHE A 100 13.16 3.76 -4.79
C PHE A 100 13.66 5.02 -5.50
N GLY A 101 14.27 5.96 -4.78
CA GLY A 101 14.87 7.17 -5.34
C GLY A 101 15.98 6.86 -6.35
N ASN A 102 16.77 5.82 -6.09
CA ASN A 102 17.80 5.33 -7.00
C ASN A 102 17.19 4.60 -8.19
N ALA A 103 16.27 3.66 -7.96
CA ALA A 103 15.63 2.89 -9.02
C ALA A 103 14.84 3.76 -10.01
N ILE A 104 14.02 4.68 -9.52
CA ILE A 104 13.23 5.60 -10.37
C ILE A 104 14.16 6.57 -11.11
N GLY A 105 15.21 7.04 -10.44
CA GLY A 105 16.21 7.94 -11.01
C GLY A 105 17.00 7.35 -12.19
N GLN A 106 16.99 6.02 -12.39
CA GLN A 106 17.61 5.38 -13.55
C GLN A 106 16.84 5.67 -14.85
N ARG A 107 15.54 5.98 -14.78
CA ARG A 107 14.67 6.15 -15.95
C ARG A 107 14.12 7.56 -16.10
N TRP A 108 13.85 8.25 -14.99
CA TRP A 108 13.30 9.60 -15.01
C TRP A 108 14.23 10.57 -14.31
N GLN A 109 14.34 11.78 -14.85
CA GLN A 109 15.07 12.86 -14.19
C GLN A 109 14.43 13.18 -12.84
N ARG A 110 15.23 13.35 -11.79
CA ARG A 110 14.71 13.69 -10.47
C ARG A 110 14.18 15.13 -10.48
N ALA A 111 12.90 15.29 -10.18
CA ALA A 111 12.26 16.59 -10.01
C ALA A 111 12.05 16.89 -8.52
N THR A 112 12.13 18.16 -8.15
CA THR A 112 11.81 18.66 -6.79
C THR A 112 10.53 19.48 -6.75
N VAL A 113 9.94 19.77 -7.91
CA VAL A 113 8.71 20.55 -8.08
C VAL A 113 7.79 19.81 -9.04
N ALA A 114 6.48 19.91 -8.80
CA ALA A 114 5.47 19.40 -9.72
C ALA A 114 5.40 20.31 -10.97
N ASP A 115 5.61 19.72 -12.14
CA ASP A 115 5.59 20.43 -13.44
C ASP A 115 4.92 19.55 -14.51
N ARG A 116 4.81 20.08 -15.73
CA ARG A 116 4.42 19.32 -16.93
C ARG A 116 5.34 18.11 -17.11
N ASP A 117 4.77 17.06 -17.69
CA ASP A 117 5.48 15.83 -18.08
C ASP A 117 6.29 15.19 -16.92
N THR A 118 5.85 15.46 -15.69
CA THR A 118 6.45 14.99 -14.45
C THR A 118 5.51 13.99 -13.78
N LEU A 119 6.03 12.82 -13.44
CA LEU A 119 5.35 11.88 -12.56
C LEU A 119 5.47 12.36 -11.12
N ARG A 120 4.41 12.24 -10.33
CA ARG A 120 4.49 12.34 -8.87
C ARG A 120 4.29 10.96 -8.29
N VAL A 121 5.32 10.44 -7.62
CA VAL A 121 5.35 9.09 -7.07
C VAL A 121 5.21 9.19 -5.56
N ARG A 122 4.16 8.59 -5.02
CA ARG A 122 3.94 8.46 -3.58
C ARG A 122 4.18 7.02 -3.19
N ILE A 123 5.00 6.81 -2.17
CA ILE A 123 5.29 5.48 -1.65
C ILE A 123 4.87 5.47 -0.19
N SER A 124 4.10 4.46 0.18
CA SER A 124 3.62 4.27 1.55
C SER A 124 4.12 2.93 2.05
N LEU A 125 4.92 2.93 3.12
CA LEU A 125 5.21 1.73 3.89
C LEU A 125 3.93 1.34 4.62
N THR A 126 3.33 0.20 4.27
CA THR A 126 2.03 -0.25 4.80
C THR A 126 2.15 -1.33 5.85
N GLY A 127 3.28 -2.03 5.88
CA GLY A 127 3.55 -3.05 6.86
C GLY A 127 4.99 -3.53 6.85
N ALA A 128 5.38 -4.19 7.94
CA ALA A 128 6.66 -4.85 8.08
C ALA A 128 6.51 -6.02 9.06
N LYS A 129 7.13 -7.15 8.72
CA LYS A 129 7.13 -8.36 9.53
C LYS A 129 8.57 -8.81 9.78
N PRO A 130 9.02 -8.88 11.05
CA PRO A 130 10.33 -9.45 11.36
C PRO A 130 10.31 -10.97 11.12
N SER A 131 11.43 -11.53 10.67
CA SER A 131 11.58 -12.98 10.60
C SER A 131 11.67 -13.57 12.01
N LYS A 132 11.09 -14.77 12.20
CA LYS A 132 11.11 -15.47 13.50
C LYS A 132 12.52 -15.74 14.05
N ARG A 133 13.57 -15.70 13.21
CA ARG A 133 14.96 -15.93 13.61
C ARG A 133 15.63 -14.72 14.27
N VAL A 134 15.07 -13.52 14.13
CA VAL A 134 15.71 -12.26 14.56
C VAL A 134 15.03 -11.61 15.77
N LEU A 135 13.93 -12.18 16.25
CA LEU A 135 13.32 -11.81 17.55
C LEU A 135 14.33 -11.87 18.72
N GLY A 136 15.37 -12.71 18.61
CA GLY A 136 16.39 -12.88 19.66
C GLY A 136 17.58 -11.90 19.62
N THR A 137 17.81 -11.16 18.53
CA THR A 137 19.02 -10.33 18.40
C THR A 137 18.75 -8.83 18.53
N PHE A 138 17.53 -8.35 18.25
CA PHE A 138 17.18 -6.92 18.32
C PHE A 138 16.40 -6.50 19.58
N MET A 139 15.79 -7.43 20.33
CA MET A 139 15.06 -7.08 21.57
C MET A 139 15.96 -6.82 22.79
N LYS A 140 17.29 -6.86 22.64
CA LYS A 140 18.25 -6.52 23.69
C LYS A 140 19.18 -5.39 23.25
N VAL A 141 18.62 -4.22 22.95
CA VAL A 141 19.34 -2.98 23.26
C VAL A 141 18.82 -2.57 24.62
N ASP A 142 19.47 -3.13 25.64
CA ASP A 142 19.25 -2.79 27.04
C ASP A 142 19.44 -1.28 27.22
N LEU A 143 18.39 -0.63 27.70
CA LEU A 143 18.38 0.76 28.14
C LEU A 143 19.21 0.84 29.43
N GLY A 144 20.53 0.81 29.30
CA GLY A 144 21.45 0.74 30.42
C GLY A 144 22.81 1.40 30.14
N GLY A 145 22.83 2.73 30.03
CA GLY A 145 24.03 3.54 30.31
C GLY A 145 24.88 3.97 29.10
N GLY A 146 25.05 5.30 28.97
CA GLY A 146 26.17 5.89 28.22
C GLY A 146 25.83 6.43 26.83
N SER A 147 25.49 7.71 26.77
CA SER A 147 25.11 8.49 25.58
C SER A 147 26.28 8.82 24.63
N TYR A 148 27.11 7.85 24.24
CA TYR A 148 28.29 8.19 23.41
C TYR A 148 28.63 7.28 22.22
N ASN A 149 27.92 6.17 21.95
CA ASN A 149 28.23 5.34 20.78
C ASN A 149 27.03 4.72 20.05
N ALA A 150 25.87 5.41 19.99
CA ALA A 150 24.76 4.99 19.13
C ALA A 150 25.05 5.15 17.62
N VAL A 151 26.06 5.96 17.27
CA VAL A 151 26.38 6.30 15.88
C VAL A 151 27.06 5.15 15.14
N GLN A 152 27.71 4.22 15.84
CA GLN A 152 28.39 3.08 15.21
C GLN A 152 27.46 1.89 14.90
N ALA A 153 26.35 1.74 15.61
CA ALA A 153 25.31 0.77 15.24
C ALA A 153 24.69 1.10 13.86
N ALA A 154 24.84 2.35 13.41
CA ALA A 154 24.38 2.79 12.11
C ALA A 154 25.35 2.53 10.95
N ARG A 155 26.62 2.15 11.18
CA ARG A 155 27.57 1.85 10.09
C ARG A 155 27.56 0.37 9.65
N GLY A 156 26.92 -0.52 10.41
CA GLY A 156 26.68 -1.92 10.01
C GLY A 156 25.35 -2.15 9.28
N LYS A 157 24.74 -1.09 8.73
CA LYS A 157 23.32 -1.00 8.32
C LYS A 157 22.89 -1.77 7.07
N GLU A 158 23.75 -2.57 6.45
CA GLU A 158 23.36 -3.42 5.31
C GLU A 158 22.72 -4.76 5.73
N GLY A 159 22.64 -5.08 7.03
CA GLY A 159 22.26 -6.43 7.49
C GLY A 159 21.20 -6.54 8.60
N ALA A 160 20.48 -5.48 8.98
CA ALA A 160 19.71 -5.48 10.24
C ALA A 160 18.27 -6.02 10.16
N PHE A 161 17.61 -5.98 8.99
CA PHE A 161 16.22 -6.45 8.85
C PHE A 161 16.14 -7.76 8.08
N SER A 162 16.17 -8.89 8.80
CA SER A 162 15.73 -10.17 8.25
C SER A 162 14.22 -10.25 8.42
N GLY A 163 13.46 -9.92 7.37
CA GLY A 163 12.00 -9.83 7.42
C GLY A 163 11.39 -9.50 6.05
N SER A 164 10.09 -9.20 6.02
CA SER A 164 9.38 -8.75 4.82
C SER A 164 8.75 -7.38 5.05
N VAL A 165 8.70 -6.56 4.00
CA VAL A 165 7.99 -5.28 4.01
C VAL A 165 6.83 -5.32 3.02
N SER A 166 5.74 -4.65 3.37
CA SER A 166 4.60 -4.39 2.50
C SER A 166 4.53 -2.89 2.24
N TYR A 167 4.29 -2.51 0.99
CA TYR A 167 4.22 -1.12 0.59
C TYR A 167 3.19 -0.93 -0.52
N ALA A 168 2.72 0.31 -0.66
CA ALA A 168 1.91 0.76 -1.79
C ALA A 168 2.69 1.82 -2.58
N VAL A 169 2.51 1.83 -3.89
CA VAL A 169 3.08 2.84 -4.79
C VAL A 169 1.93 3.46 -5.56
N GLU A 170 1.78 4.77 -5.46
CA GLU A 170 0.75 5.53 -6.18
C GLU A 170 1.44 6.51 -7.12
N ILE A 171 1.14 6.40 -8.42
CA ILE A 171 1.76 7.20 -9.46
C ILE A 171 0.71 8.16 -10.02
N PHE A 172 1.00 9.44 -9.96
CA PHE A 172 0.14 10.51 -10.44
C PHE A 172 0.81 11.31 -11.55
N ASP A 173 -0.01 11.94 -12.38
CA ASP A 173 0.41 13.10 -13.14
C ASP A 173 0.60 14.28 -12.19
N ALA A 174 1.80 14.86 -12.13
CA ALA A 174 2.15 15.86 -11.13
C ALA A 174 1.35 17.17 -11.28
N GLN A 175 0.98 17.53 -12.51
CA GLN A 175 0.27 18.78 -12.78
C GLN A 175 -1.23 18.67 -12.45
N SER A 176 -1.86 17.56 -12.85
CA SER A 176 -3.32 17.38 -12.72
C SER A 176 -3.74 16.60 -11.48
N ASN A 177 -2.79 16.00 -10.74
CA ASN A 177 -3.05 15.06 -9.66
C ASN A 177 -3.89 13.84 -10.08
N ARG A 178 -3.95 13.53 -11.38
CA ARG A 178 -4.67 12.35 -11.89
C ARG A 178 -3.89 11.08 -11.56
N LEU A 179 -4.56 10.09 -10.95
CA LEU A 179 -3.96 8.77 -10.70
C LEU A 179 -3.74 8.02 -12.02
N LEU A 180 -2.50 7.59 -12.25
CA LEU A 180 -2.06 6.88 -13.46
C LEU A 180 -1.92 5.38 -13.20
N ALA A 181 -1.35 5.02 -12.06
CA ALA A 181 -1.19 3.63 -11.62
C ALA A 181 -1.13 3.55 -10.08
N ALA A 182 -1.57 2.42 -9.53
CA ALA A 182 -1.42 2.08 -8.11
C ALA A 182 -1.30 0.57 -7.90
#